data_AF-G3P694-F1
#
_entry.id   AF-G3P694-F1
#
_cell.length_a   1.000
_cell.length_b   1.000
_cell.length_c   1.000
_cell.angle_alpha   90.00
_cell.angle_beta   90.00
_cell.angle_gamma   90.00
#
_symmetry.space_group_name_H-M   'P 1'
#
loop_
_entity.id
_entity.type
_entity.pdbx_description
1 polymer ?
#
loop_
_entity_poly.entity_id
_entity_poly.type
_entity_poly.pdbx_seq_one_letter_code
_entity_poly.pdbx_strand_id
1 'polypeptide(L)'
;MAAPLLENLSESLAAPEPAVRLLLSILIGYPCALVYRRFLFYQPATVIHLFHTFSGLALAAFNFAGPQIYHSALCVLVQFLMLRLMGRTVTTVLSSFTFQMVYLLAGYYYTATEEYDIKWTMPQCVLTLKLVGLSYDYYDGGKEPSQLTSEQKLSALPSVPSLLEVCGFSYFYGGFLVGPQFTLRSYQKLVAGELSDCPGKPPNSVLPATKRFALGFLCLVIYAIFSPYYPDSYFLTDEYDAQPFWYRCVFLLLWAKIILYKYVSCWVIAEGVCILSGLGYNGVVDGEHKWDACANMKVWVFETTPLFGGTISSFNINTNAWAARHVFKRLKFLGNKSLSHVATLLFLTFWHGLHSGYLLCFSMEFFIITVERQALALVRDSPLLSKLANSALYPLIYVVQQFLHWLFMGYPLVPFCLFTYDKWLKVYSSIYFCGHVFFLLAFLILPYIRKALVPKKERSPTKQD
;
A
#
# COMPACT_ATOMS: atom_id res chain seq x y z
N MET A 1 -20.36 24.06 -6.19
CA MET A 1 -20.75 23.84 -7.59
C MET A 1 -19.47 23.54 -8.35
N ALA A 2 -19.37 22.35 -8.92
CA ALA A 2 -18.27 22.04 -9.80
C ALA A 2 -18.31 22.99 -11.01
N ALA A 3 -17.15 23.30 -11.59
CA ALA A 3 -17.16 24.03 -12.85
C ALA A 3 -17.94 23.19 -13.88
N PRO A 4 -18.81 23.77 -14.73
CA PRO A 4 -19.59 23.03 -15.73
C PRO A 4 -18.77 22.07 -16.60
N LEU A 5 -17.47 22.36 -16.77
CA LEU A 5 -16.52 21.49 -17.46
C LEU A 5 -16.27 20.15 -16.74
N LEU A 6 -16.20 20.13 -15.41
CA LEU A 6 -15.98 18.92 -14.62
C LEU A 6 -17.21 18.02 -14.61
N GLU A 7 -18.42 18.60 -14.58
CA GLU A 7 -19.68 17.87 -14.69
C GLU A 7 -19.77 17.18 -16.06
N ASN A 8 -19.55 17.92 -17.16
CA ASN A 8 -19.53 17.35 -18.51
C ASN A 8 -18.49 16.23 -18.68
N LEU A 9 -17.30 16.37 -18.08
CA LEU A 9 -16.25 15.35 -18.14
C LEU A 9 -16.61 14.10 -17.31
N SER A 10 -17.23 14.29 -16.14
CA SER A 10 -17.73 13.22 -15.28
C SER A 10 -18.81 12.41 -15.97
N GLU A 11 -19.78 13.08 -16.61
CA GLU A 11 -20.83 12.44 -17.40
C GLU A 11 -20.25 11.68 -18.61
N SER A 12 -19.33 12.29 -19.35
CA SER A 12 -18.73 11.65 -20.53
C SER A 12 -17.91 10.40 -20.18
N LEU A 13 -17.26 10.38 -19.01
CA LEU A 13 -16.46 9.25 -18.54
C LEU A 13 -17.28 8.21 -17.76
N ALA A 14 -18.57 8.46 -17.53
CA ALA A 14 -19.43 7.66 -16.65
C ALA A 14 -18.77 7.38 -15.28
N ALA A 15 -18.07 8.38 -14.74
CA ALA A 15 -17.27 8.26 -13.52
C ALA A 15 -17.64 9.38 -12.54
N PRO A 16 -17.67 9.12 -11.21
CA PRO A 16 -17.96 10.16 -10.22
C PRO A 16 -17.00 11.35 -10.31
N GLU A 17 -17.51 12.58 -10.19
CA GLU A 17 -16.70 13.81 -10.25
C GLU A 17 -15.47 13.78 -9.31
N PRO A 18 -15.55 13.29 -8.05
CA PRO A 18 -14.37 13.19 -7.18
C PRO A 18 -13.27 12.28 -7.74
N ALA A 19 -13.63 11.22 -8.47
CA ALA A 19 -12.67 10.31 -9.09
C ALA A 19 -11.97 10.97 -10.29
N VAL A 20 -12.72 11.75 -11.09
CA VAL A 20 -12.16 12.54 -12.18
C VAL A 20 -11.20 13.60 -11.65
N ARG A 21 -11.57 14.34 -10.59
CA ARG A 21 -10.70 15.34 -9.94
C ARG A 21 -9.42 14.71 -9.41
N LEU A 22 -9.52 13.53 -8.78
CA LEU A 22 -8.36 12.80 -8.29
C LEU A 22 -7.41 12.41 -9.43
N LEU A 23 -7.94 11.82 -10.51
CA LEU A 23 -7.14 11.40 -11.65
C LEU A 23 -6.44 12.61 -12.30
N LEU A 24 -7.17 13.70 -12.56
CA LEU A 24 -6.59 14.94 -13.09
C LEU A 24 -5.48 15.47 -12.19
N SER A 25 -5.65 15.41 -10.87
CA SER A 25 -4.66 15.88 -9.90
C SER A 25 -3.37 15.06 -9.94
N ILE A 26 -3.48 13.74 -10.08
CA ILE A 26 -2.33 12.85 -10.24
C ILE A 26 -1.62 13.17 -11.57
N LEU A 27 -2.37 13.40 -12.65
CA LEU A 27 -1.81 13.77 -13.97
C LEU A 27 -1.10 15.13 -13.95
N ILE A 28 -1.65 16.14 -13.25
CA ILE A 28 -1.02 17.46 -13.04
C ILE A 28 0.35 17.35 -12.35
N GLY A 29 0.58 16.27 -11.58
CA GLY A 29 1.88 15.95 -11.01
C GLY A 29 3.02 15.90 -12.04
N TYR A 30 2.76 15.47 -13.28
CA TYR A 30 3.77 15.44 -14.35
C TYR A 30 4.21 16.86 -14.77
N PRO A 31 3.29 17.78 -15.16
CA PRO A 31 3.64 19.19 -15.33
C PRO A 31 4.37 19.79 -14.13
N CYS A 32 3.93 19.54 -12.89
CA CYS A 32 4.63 20.02 -11.69
C CYS A 32 6.08 19.49 -11.62
N ALA A 33 6.30 18.21 -11.93
CA ALA A 33 7.64 17.62 -11.97
C ALA A 33 8.51 18.20 -13.09
N LEU A 34 7.94 18.51 -14.25
CA LEU A 34 8.66 19.18 -15.35
C LEU A 34 9.03 20.63 -14.98
N VAL A 35 8.12 21.36 -14.32
CA VAL A 35 8.39 22.71 -13.79
C VAL A 35 9.51 22.67 -12.76
N TYR A 36 9.43 21.74 -11.80
CA TYR A 36 10.48 21.54 -10.81
C TYR A 36 11.83 21.27 -11.49
N ARG A 37 11.87 20.29 -12.40
CA ARG A 37 13.08 19.87 -13.11
C ARG A 37 13.73 21.00 -13.90
N ARG A 38 12.92 21.80 -14.59
CA ARG A 38 13.42 22.83 -15.52
C ARG A 38 13.80 24.14 -14.83
N PHE A 39 13.04 24.54 -13.81
CA PHE A 39 13.16 25.89 -13.24
C PHE A 39 13.60 25.88 -11.77
N LEU A 40 13.31 24.83 -11.02
CA LEU A 40 13.48 24.82 -9.56
C LEU A 40 14.61 23.90 -9.07
N PHE A 41 15.13 22.99 -9.91
CA PHE A 41 16.13 22.00 -9.49
C PHE A 41 17.38 22.62 -8.86
N TYR A 42 17.84 23.76 -9.40
CA TYR A 42 19.01 24.50 -8.88
C TYR A 42 18.64 25.65 -7.94
N GLN A 43 17.37 25.78 -7.55
CA GLN A 43 16.92 26.84 -6.66
C GLN A 43 17.21 26.49 -5.20
N PRO A 44 17.28 27.49 -4.30
CA PRO A 44 17.46 27.23 -2.88
C PRO A 44 16.37 26.31 -2.30
N ALA A 45 16.74 25.50 -1.30
CA ALA A 45 15.84 24.56 -0.64
C ALA A 45 14.52 25.21 -0.19
N THR A 46 14.57 26.44 0.32
CA THR A 46 13.39 27.23 0.72
C THR A 46 12.37 27.36 -0.42
N VAL A 47 12.83 27.67 -1.64
CA VAL A 47 11.96 27.83 -2.82
C VAL A 47 11.33 26.49 -3.20
N ILE A 48 12.11 25.41 -3.14
CA ILE A 48 11.64 24.05 -3.45
C ILE A 48 10.59 23.60 -2.42
N HIS A 49 10.82 23.84 -1.12
CA HIS A 49 9.85 23.52 -0.07
C HIS A 49 8.54 24.30 -0.23
N LEU A 50 8.63 25.59 -0.56
CA LEU A 50 7.45 26.41 -0.83
C LEU A 50 6.69 25.90 -2.04
N PHE A 51 7.37 25.60 -3.14
CA PHE A 51 6.75 25.03 -4.33
C PHE A 51 6.03 23.71 -4.02
N HIS A 52 6.69 22.77 -3.33
CA HIS A 52 6.07 21.52 -2.90
C HIS A 52 4.86 21.77 -1.99
N THR A 53 4.97 22.69 -1.04
CA THR A 53 3.87 23.04 -0.13
C THR A 53 2.66 23.60 -0.87
N PHE A 54 2.86 24.64 -1.69
CA PHE A 54 1.76 25.31 -2.38
C PHE A 54 1.13 24.44 -3.47
N SER A 55 1.92 23.67 -4.21
CA SER A 55 1.38 22.75 -5.21
C SER A 55 0.52 21.66 -4.57
N GLY A 56 0.97 21.03 -3.48
CA GLY A 56 0.15 20.04 -2.77
C GLY A 56 -1.10 20.62 -2.14
N LEU A 57 -1.02 21.81 -1.52
CA LEU A 57 -2.18 22.50 -0.98
C LEU A 57 -3.18 22.89 -2.09
N ALA A 58 -2.70 23.31 -3.26
CA ALA A 58 -3.56 23.60 -4.41
C ALA A 58 -4.28 22.33 -4.91
N LEU A 59 -3.57 21.19 -5.00
CA LEU A 59 -4.19 19.91 -5.32
C LEU A 59 -5.20 19.49 -4.24
N ALA A 60 -4.91 19.70 -2.96
CA ALA A 60 -5.83 19.44 -1.87
C ALA A 60 -7.11 20.29 -2.00
N ALA A 61 -6.96 21.59 -2.24
CA ALA A 61 -8.07 22.51 -2.45
C ALA A 61 -8.93 22.09 -3.64
N PHE A 62 -8.28 21.68 -4.73
CA PHE A 62 -8.94 21.22 -5.93
C PHE A 62 -9.69 19.90 -5.73
N ASN A 63 -9.38 19.05 -4.74
CA ASN A 63 -10.11 17.79 -4.52
C ASN A 63 -11.17 17.89 -3.42
N PHE A 64 -10.91 18.61 -2.32
CA PHE A 64 -11.71 18.46 -1.08
C PHE A 64 -12.46 19.72 -0.65
N ALA A 65 -12.71 20.64 -1.60
CA ALA A 65 -13.38 21.92 -1.35
C ALA A 65 -12.69 22.69 -0.21
N GLY A 66 -11.67 23.48 -0.57
CA GLY A 66 -11.06 24.58 0.21
C GLY A 66 -11.00 24.40 1.75
N PRO A 67 -12.09 24.67 2.49
CA PRO A 67 -12.14 24.49 3.94
C PRO A 67 -11.56 23.17 4.46
N GLN A 68 -11.80 22.00 3.86
CA GLN A 68 -11.36 20.73 4.48
C GLN A 68 -9.84 20.53 4.56
N ILE A 69 -9.04 21.39 3.91
CA ILE A 69 -7.57 21.36 3.98
C ILE A 69 -7.06 21.64 5.41
N TYR A 70 -7.84 22.30 6.27
CA TYR A 70 -7.40 22.58 7.63
C TYR A 70 -7.05 21.29 8.40
N HIS A 71 -7.68 20.15 8.07
CA HIS A 71 -7.41 18.89 8.76
C HIS A 71 -5.96 18.45 8.62
N SER A 72 -5.43 18.43 7.39
CA SER A 72 -4.05 18.06 7.14
C SER A 72 -3.08 19.12 7.67
N ALA A 73 -3.43 20.42 7.55
CA ALA A 73 -2.61 21.52 8.06
C ALA A 73 -2.47 21.48 9.58
N LEU A 74 -3.56 21.20 10.30
CA LEU A 74 -3.55 21.02 11.75
C LEU A 74 -2.64 19.87 12.15
N CYS A 75 -2.78 18.71 11.51
CA CYS A 75 -1.96 17.54 11.82
C CYS A 75 -0.46 17.79 11.58
N VAL A 76 -0.11 18.50 10.51
CA VAL A 76 1.27 18.90 10.20
C VAL A 76 1.83 19.85 11.27
N LEU A 77 1.05 20.87 11.66
CA LEU A 77 1.47 21.84 12.67
C LEU A 77 1.65 21.19 14.04
N VAL A 78 0.68 20.37 14.47
CA VAL A 78 0.75 19.64 15.74
C VAL A 78 1.95 18.70 15.74
N GLN A 79 2.21 18.00 14.63
CA GLN A 79 3.40 17.14 14.52
C GLN A 79 4.68 17.93 14.71
N PHE A 80 4.84 19.06 14.01
CA PHE A 80 6.01 19.92 14.15
C PHE A 80 6.21 20.40 15.60
N LEU A 81 5.12 20.85 16.25
CA LEU A 81 5.16 21.29 17.64
C LEU A 81 5.56 20.16 18.60
N MET A 82 5.03 18.94 18.41
CA MET A 82 5.41 17.77 19.21
C MET A 82 6.92 17.50 19.09
N LEU A 83 7.47 17.47 17.87
CA LEU A 83 8.91 17.23 17.66
C LEU A 83 9.77 18.33 18.31
N ARG A 84 9.33 19.59 18.23
CA ARG A 84 10.08 20.74 18.73
C ARG A 84 10.01 20.90 20.25
N LEU A 85 8.85 20.65 20.84
CA LEU A 85 8.61 20.89 22.27
C LEU A 85 8.94 19.67 23.14
N MET A 86 8.71 18.46 22.63
CA MET A 86 8.90 17.22 23.39
C MET A 86 10.22 16.50 23.06
N GLY A 87 10.90 16.90 21.98
CA GLY A 87 12.21 16.38 21.60
C GLY A 87 12.22 14.90 21.22
N ARG A 88 13.39 14.26 21.36
CA ARG A 88 13.62 12.84 20.99
C ARG A 88 13.23 11.86 22.09
N THR A 89 11.99 11.91 22.53
CA THR A 89 11.52 11.04 23.62
C THR A 89 10.55 9.97 23.10
N VAL A 90 10.43 8.88 23.86
CA VAL A 90 9.37 7.88 23.64
C VAL A 90 8.00 8.54 23.77
N THR A 91 7.86 9.52 24.66
CA THR A 91 6.63 10.32 24.81
C THR A 91 6.25 11.02 23.50
N THR A 92 7.20 11.65 22.79
CA THR A 92 6.93 12.26 21.47
C THR A 92 6.39 11.25 20.48
N VAL A 93 6.99 10.06 20.41
CA VAL A 93 6.58 8.99 19.50
C VAL A 93 5.17 8.49 19.84
N LEU A 94 4.88 8.23 21.12
CA LEU A 94 3.58 7.75 21.56
C LEU A 94 2.48 8.81 21.39
N SER A 95 2.77 10.08 21.72
CA SER A 95 1.83 11.18 21.53
C SER A 95 1.54 11.43 20.05
N SER A 96 2.57 11.40 19.20
CA SER A 96 2.45 11.47 17.74
C SER A 96 1.58 10.33 17.19
N PHE A 97 1.91 9.07 17.53
CA PHE A 97 1.13 7.91 17.11
C PHE A 97 -0.34 8.03 17.54
N THR A 98 -0.57 8.34 18.82
CA THR A 98 -1.92 8.43 19.39
C THR A 98 -2.72 9.55 18.74
N PHE A 99 -2.18 10.77 18.67
CA PHE A 99 -2.87 11.91 18.08
C PHE A 99 -3.22 11.66 16.61
N GLN A 100 -2.25 11.25 15.79
CA GLN A 100 -2.46 11.07 14.36
C GLN A 100 -3.47 9.95 14.07
N MET A 101 -3.39 8.83 14.81
CA MET A 101 -4.35 7.73 14.65
C MET A 101 -5.74 8.12 15.15
N VAL A 102 -5.87 8.73 16.33
CA VAL A 102 -7.18 9.17 16.87
C VAL A 102 -7.83 10.18 15.93
N TYR A 103 -7.05 11.13 15.40
CA TYR A 103 -7.57 12.14 14.46
C TYR A 103 -8.04 11.51 13.15
N LEU A 104 -7.29 10.55 12.59
CA LEU A 104 -7.71 9.79 11.41
C LEU A 104 -8.99 8.99 11.67
N LEU A 105 -9.05 8.27 12.78
CA LEU A 105 -10.23 7.46 13.17
C LEU A 105 -11.47 8.34 13.42
N ALA A 106 -11.30 9.50 14.06
CA ALA A 106 -12.36 10.48 14.20
C ALA A 106 -12.82 10.99 12.83
N GLY A 107 -11.88 11.28 11.93
CA GLY A 107 -12.18 11.61 10.54
C GLY A 107 -13.04 10.55 9.86
N TYR A 108 -12.68 9.27 9.98
CA TYR A 108 -13.50 8.18 9.49
C TYR A 108 -14.86 8.12 10.16
N TYR A 109 -14.95 8.24 11.48
CA TYR A 109 -16.23 8.20 12.19
C TYR A 109 -17.22 9.27 11.71
N TYR A 110 -16.74 10.50 11.50
CA TYR A 110 -17.60 11.62 11.08
C TYR A 110 -17.88 11.66 9.58
N THR A 111 -17.09 10.96 8.76
CA THR A 111 -17.18 11.07 7.30
C THR A 111 -17.46 9.75 6.60
N ALA A 112 -17.46 8.62 7.30
CA ALA A 112 -17.73 7.31 6.72
C ALA A 112 -19.14 7.26 6.13
N THR A 113 -19.22 6.63 4.96
CA THR A 113 -20.46 6.33 4.24
C THR A 113 -20.48 4.83 3.94
N GLU A 114 -21.62 4.31 3.49
CA GLU A 114 -21.72 2.90 3.12
C GLU A 114 -21.16 2.56 1.74
N GLU A 115 -20.65 3.58 1.04
CA GLU A 115 -20.05 3.51 -0.29
C GLU A 115 -18.65 4.14 -0.29
N TYR A 116 -17.82 3.79 -1.27
CA TYR A 116 -16.46 4.30 -1.34
C TYR A 116 -16.48 5.76 -1.80
N ASP A 117 -16.20 6.67 -0.88
CA ASP A 117 -16.10 8.10 -1.18
C ASP A 117 -14.65 8.62 -1.16
N ILE A 118 -14.33 9.49 -2.12
CA ILE A 118 -13.06 10.21 -2.16
C ILE A 118 -13.20 11.49 -1.31
N LYS A 119 -12.78 11.39 -0.05
CA LYS A 119 -12.84 12.47 0.95
C LYS A 119 -11.46 12.88 1.42
N TRP A 120 -11.38 13.97 2.19
CA TRP A 120 -10.12 14.45 2.77
C TRP A 120 -9.39 13.40 3.62
N THR A 121 -10.10 12.40 4.14
CA THR A 121 -9.53 11.27 4.90
C THR A 121 -8.65 10.36 4.05
N MET A 122 -8.83 10.34 2.72
CA MET A 122 -8.05 9.52 1.79
C MET A 122 -6.57 9.93 1.75
N PRO A 123 -6.19 11.19 1.45
CA PRO A 123 -4.79 11.61 1.61
C PRO A 123 -4.35 11.66 3.08
N GLN A 124 -5.29 11.88 4.02
CA GLN A 124 -4.97 11.91 5.45
C GLN A 124 -4.42 10.58 5.96
N CYS A 125 -4.89 9.43 5.44
CA CYS A 125 -4.38 8.14 5.90
C CYS A 125 -2.89 7.96 5.54
N VAL A 126 -2.46 8.43 4.36
CA VAL A 126 -1.06 8.43 3.95
C VAL A 126 -0.26 9.44 4.78
N LEU A 127 -0.81 10.64 5.00
CA LEU A 127 -0.19 11.66 5.84
C LEU A 127 0.03 11.19 7.28
N THR A 128 -0.93 10.46 7.85
CA THR A 128 -0.84 9.84 9.17
C THR A 128 0.40 8.96 9.28
N LEU A 129 0.64 8.08 8.30
CA LEU A 129 1.85 7.24 8.27
C LEU A 129 3.13 8.07 8.15
N LYS A 130 3.12 9.12 7.32
CA LYS A 130 4.25 10.04 7.15
C LYS A 130 4.61 10.74 8.47
N LEU A 131 3.63 11.29 9.19
CA LEU A 131 3.86 12.05 10.42
C LEU A 131 4.25 11.14 11.60
N VAL A 132 3.63 9.97 11.71
CA VAL A 132 4.04 8.95 12.70
C VAL A 132 5.45 8.44 12.40
N GLY A 133 5.74 8.09 11.14
CA GLY A 133 7.08 7.69 10.71
C GLY A 133 8.14 8.76 11.00
N LEU A 134 7.81 10.02 10.75
CA LEU A 134 8.67 11.17 11.07
C LEU A 134 9.06 11.20 12.56
N SER A 135 8.12 10.96 13.48
CA SER A 135 8.45 10.91 14.92
C SER A 135 9.39 9.76 15.28
N TYR A 136 9.21 8.59 14.67
CA TYR A 136 10.10 7.46 14.85
C TYR A 136 11.50 7.72 14.29
N ASP A 137 11.59 8.28 13.08
CA ASP A 137 12.85 8.61 12.42
C ASP A 137 13.64 9.68 13.19
N TYR A 138 12.94 10.67 13.77
CA TYR A 138 13.56 11.68 14.64
C TYR A 138 14.05 11.10 15.98
N TYR A 139 13.27 10.20 16.59
CA TYR A 139 13.67 9.49 17.80
C TYR A 139 14.91 8.61 17.56
N ASP A 140 14.92 7.84 16.48
CA ASP A 140 16.04 6.96 16.14
C ASP A 140 17.30 7.76 15.78
N GLY A 141 17.17 8.96 15.20
CA GLY A 141 18.31 9.85 14.93
C GLY A 141 19.01 10.43 16.17
N GLY A 142 18.50 10.15 17.38
CA GLY A 142 19.20 10.44 18.63
C GLY A 142 20.01 9.29 19.22
N LYS A 143 20.00 8.12 18.58
CA LYS A 143 20.72 6.93 19.05
C LYS A 143 22.08 6.82 18.37
N GLU A 144 22.98 6.07 19.00
CA GLU A 144 24.27 5.74 18.41
C GLU A 144 24.09 4.90 17.14
N PRO A 145 24.88 5.13 16.07
CA PRO A 145 24.78 4.35 14.84
C PRO A 145 24.95 2.84 15.03
N SER A 146 25.64 2.38 16.08
CA SER A 146 25.78 0.96 16.41
C SER A 146 24.47 0.31 16.90
N GLN A 147 23.54 1.09 17.42
CA GLN A 147 22.23 0.63 17.93
C GLN A 147 21.15 0.59 16.84
N LEU A 148 21.42 1.20 15.69
CA LEU A 148 20.47 1.30 14.58
C LEU A 148 20.63 0.13 13.61
N THR A 149 19.49 -0.43 13.20
CA THR A 149 19.45 -1.34 12.05
C THR A 149 19.83 -0.60 10.76
N SER A 150 20.27 -1.34 9.73
CA SER A 150 20.61 -0.75 8.43
C SER A 150 19.47 0.08 7.83
N GLU A 151 18.22 -0.35 8.02
CA GLU A 151 17.04 0.39 7.56
C GLU A 151 16.85 1.71 8.33
N GLN A 152 16.99 1.69 9.66
CA GLN A 152 16.86 2.90 10.48
C GLN A 152 17.94 3.94 10.16
N LYS A 153 19.16 3.50 9.83
CA LYS A 153 20.24 4.42 9.42
C LYS A 153 19.87 5.22 8.16
N LEU A 154 19.07 4.66 7.27
CA LEU A 154 18.67 5.31 6.02
C LEU A 154 17.61 6.40 6.26
N SER A 155 16.78 6.28 7.30
CA SER A 155 15.67 7.19 7.58
C SER A 155 15.91 8.14 8.77
N ALA A 156 16.85 7.80 9.66
CA ALA A 156 17.14 8.54 10.88
C ALA A 156 17.41 10.04 10.61
N LEU A 157 16.81 10.89 11.44
CA LEU A 157 16.91 12.35 11.32
C LEU A 157 17.83 12.93 12.41
N PRO A 158 19.00 13.47 12.04
CA PRO A 158 20.01 13.95 12.99
C PRO A 158 19.67 15.29 13.63
N SER A 159 18.68 16.01 13.12
CA SER A 159 18.19 17.27 13.69
C SER A 159 16.66 17.33 13.61
N VAL A 160 16.06 18.22 14.42
CA VAL A 160 14.63 18.51 14.31
C VAL A 160 14.39 19.27 13.00
N PRO A 161 13.44 18.84 12.15
CA PRO A 161 13.15 19.53 10.91
C PRO A 161 12.43 20.86 11.16
N SER A 162 12.63 21.82 10.26
CA SER A 162 11.86 23.06 10.23
C SER A 162 10.41 22.80 9.82
N LEU A 163 9.49 23.71 10.20
CA LEU A 163 8.09 23.62 9.77
C LEU A 163 7.97 23.61 8.24
N LEU A 164 8.83 24.37 7.55
CA LEU A 164 8.85 24.43 6.08
C LEU A 164 9.24 23.08 5.45
N GLU A 165 10.23 22.37 6.01
CA GLU A 165 10.58 21.01 5.58
C GLU A 165 9.43 20.03 5.80
N VAL A 166 8.77 20.08 6.97
CA VAL A 166 7.63 19.20 7.28
C VAL A 166 6.46 19.49 6.33
N CYS A 167 6.16 20.76 6.05
CA CYS A 167 5.15 21.16 5.07
C CYS A 167 5.49 20.66 3.67
N GLY A 168 6.69 20.92 3.18
CA GLY A 168 7.11 20.51 1.85
C GLY A 168 7.12 18.98 1.68
N PHE A 169 7.49 18.24 2.72
CA PHE A 169 7.42 16.77 2.77
C PHE A 169 5.99 16.25 2.75
N SER A 170 5.12 16.86 3.55
CA SER A 170 3.73 16.43 3.71
C SER A 170 2.93 16.67 2.43
N TYR A 171 3.13 17.85 1.82
CA TYR A 171 2.40 18.32 0.65
C TYR A 171 3.13 18.10 -0.67
N PHE A 172 4.21 17.31 -0.71
CA PHE A 172 4.86 16.98 -1.98
C PHE A 172 3.85 16.43 -3.00
N TYR A 173 3.62 17.15 -4.10
CA TYR A 173 2.56 16.91 -5.07
C TYR A 173 2.54 15.49 -5.64
N GLY A 174 3.71 14.85 -5.77
CA GLY A 174 3.84 13.48 -6.30
C GLY A 174 3.38 12.38 -5.34
N GLY A 175 3.24 12.67 -4.04
CA GLY A 175 2.91 11.66 -3.03
C GLY A 175 1.93 12.10 -1.95
N PHE A 176 1.29 13.26 -2.09
CA PHE A 176 0.31 13.77 -1.13
C PHE A 176 -1.05 13.05 -1.24
N LEU A 177 -1.58 12.87 -2.46
CA LEU A 177 -2.94 12.38 -2.65
C LEU A 177 -3.08 10.88 -2.39
N VAL A 178 -2.36 10.06 -3.14
CA VAL A 178 -2.53 8.58 -3.13
C VAL A 178 -1.28 7.83 -2.62
N GLY A 179 -0.31 8.57 -2.07
CA GLY A 179 1.05 8.07 -1.86
C GLY A 179 1.89 8.15 -3.14
N PRO A 180 3.10 7.58 -3.15
CA PRO A 180 3.61 6.55 -2.22
C PRO A 180 4.09 7.08 -0.86
N GLN A 181 4.29 6.14 0.08
CA GLN A 181 4.91 6.43 1.38
C GLN A 181 6.43 6.56 1.22
N PHE A 182 7.01 7.62 1.78
CA PHE A 182 8.46 7.83 1.84
C PHE A 182 8.85 8.59 3.10
N THR A 183 10.14 8.61 3.43
CA THR A 183 10.66 9.25 4.66
C THR A 183 10.99 10.72 4.43
N LEU A 184 10.99 11.52 5.50
CA LEU A 184 11.47 12.90 5.41
C LEU A 184 12.94 12.96 4.97
N ARG A 185 13.75 11.97 5.34
CA ARG A 185 15.15 11.89 4.89
C ARG A 185 15.25 11.73 3.37
N SER A 186 14.43 10.89 2.76
CA SER A 186 14.34 10.77 1.28
C SER A 186 13.93 12.10 0.64
N TYR A 187 12.98 12.81 1.25
CA TYR A 187 12.58 14.14 0.79
C TYR A 187 13.71 15.19 0.89
N GLN A 188 14.46 15.20 1.99
CA GLN A 188 15.63 16.09 2.14
C GLN A 188 16.66 15.82 1.03
N LYS A 189 16.90 14.54 0.68
CA LYS A 189 17.80 14.16 -0.41
C LYS A 189 17.28 14.61 -1.79
N LEU A 190 15.97 14.55 -2.01
CA LEU A 190 15.34 15.10 -3.23
C LEU A 190 15.64 16.60 -3.34
N VAL A 191 15.37 17.37 -2.27
CA VAL A 191 15.57 18.82 -2.25
C VAL A 191 17.04 19.20 -2.38
N ALA A 192 17.95 18.39 -1.84
CA ALA A 192 19.39 18.56 -1.96
C ALA A 192 19.96 18.14 -3.34
N GLY A 193 19.15 17.57 -4.24
CA GLY A 193 19.60 17.10 -5.55
C GLY A 193 20.49 15.85 -5.49
N GLU A 194 20.44 15.09 -4.39
CA GLU A 194 21.23 13.87 -4.18
C GLU A 194 20.62 12.64 -4.87
N LEU A 195 19.31 12.67 -5.17
CA LEU A 195 18.58 11.57 -5.80
C LEU A 195 18.70 11.62 -7.33
N SER A 196 19.91 11.42 -7.83
CA SER A 196 20.23 11.45 -9.26
C SER A 196 21.27 10.41 -9.66
N ASP A 197 21.14 9.89 -10.87
CA ASP A 197 22.16 9.09 -11.55
C ASP A 197 23.43 9.90 -11.86
N CYS A 198 23.27 11.22 -11.99
CA CYS A 198 24.36 12.18 -12.11
C CYS A 198 24.24 13.21 -10.96
N PRO A 199 24.96 13.04 -9.83
CA PRO A 199 24.84 13.93 -8.68
C PRO A 199 24.95 15.42 -9.06
N GLY A 200 24.04 16.24 -8.54
CA GLY A 200 23.98 17.68 -8.85
C GLY A 200 23.39 18.02 -10.22
N LYS A 201 22.91 17.05 -11.00
CA LYS A 201 22.15 17.27 -12.24
C LYS A 201 20.75 16.64 -12.14
N PRO A 202 19.76 17.16 -12.87
CA PRO A 202 18.45 16.52 -12.95
C PRO A 202 18.55 15.07 -13.42
N PRO A 203 17.91 14.12 -12.71
CA PRO A 203 18.04 12.68 -12.98
C PRO A 203 17.61 12.28 -14.39
N ASN A 204 18.21 11.30 -15.05
CA ASN A 204 17.75 10.77 -16.35
C ASN A 204 16.51 9.87 -16.20
N SER A 205 15.45 10.41 -15.60
CA SER A 205 14.27 9.70 -15.14
C SER A 205 13.04 9.83 -16.06
N VAL A 206 13.14 10.57 -17.17
CA VAL A 206 12.02 10.78 -18.10
C VAL A 206 11.53 9.46 -18.70
N LEU A 207 12.42 8.63 -19.24
CA LEU A 207 12.03 7.34 -19.82
C LEU A 207 11.44 6.38 -18.76
N PRO A 208 12.08 6.18 -17.58
CA PRO A 208 11.48 5.43 -16.47
C PRO A 208 10.09 5.96 -16.05
N ALA A 209 9.91 7.28 -15.94
CA ALA A 209 8.63 7.89 -15.60
C ALA A 209 7.55 7.65 -16.66
N THR A 210 7.89 7.78 -17.95
CA THR A 210 6.98 7.50 -19.07
C THR A 210 6.59 6.03 -19.13
N LYS A 211 7.51 5.10 -18.82
CA LYS A 211 7.17 3.66 -18.72
C LYS A 211 6.15 3.41 -17.61
N ARG A 212 6.30 4.03 -16.44
CA ARG A 212 5.30 3.93 -15.37
C ARG A 212 3.98 4.58 -15.77
N PHE A 213 4.01 5.77 -16.39
CA PHE A 213 2.81 6.41 -16.93
C PHE A 213 2.03 5.48 -17.86
N ALA A 214 2.71 4.92 -18.87
CA ALA A 214 2.09 4.05 -19.87
C ALA A 214 1.49 2.78 -19.24
N LEU A 215 2.20 2.17 -18.29
CA LEU A 215 1.70 1.00 -17.57
C LEU A 215 0.46 1.34 -16.71
N GLY A 216 0.50 2.45 -15.98
CA GLY A 216 -0.64 2.87 -15.16
C GLY A 216 -1.85 3.27 -16.00
N PHE A 217 -1.61 3.91 -17.15
CA PHE A 217 -2.64 4.22 -18.14
C PHE A 217 -3.25 2.94 -18.75
N LEU A 218 -2.43 1.93 -19.06
CA LEU A 218 -2.94 0.63 -19.51
C LEU A 218 -3.84 -0.02 -18.46
N CYS A 219 -3.45 -0.02 -17.18
CA CYS A 219 -4.30 -0.50 -16.09
C CYS A 219 -5.62 0.28 -16.00
N LEU A 220 -5.59 1.60 -16.19
CA LEU A 220 -6.78 2.44 -16.20
C LEU A 220 -7.71 2.10 -17.37
N VAL A 221 -7.17 1.88 -18.58
CA VAL A 221 -7.94 1.47 -19.77
C VAL A 221 -8.62 0.12 -19.52
N ILE A 222 -7.89 -0.85 -18.96
CA ILE A 222 -8.47 -2.15 -18.61
C ILE A 222 -9.60 -1.96 -17.59
N TYR A 223 -9.38 -1.17 -16.53
CA TYR A 223 -10.45 -0.89 -15.56
C TYR A 223 -11.67 -0.24 -16.21
N ALA A 224 -11.49 0.78 -17.05
CA ALA A 224 -12.57 1.49 -17.70
C ALA A 224 -13.41 0.58 -18.63
N ILE A 225 -12.75 -0.35 -19.34
CA ILE A 225 -13.43 -1.29 -20.24
C ILE A 225 -14.20 -2.35 -19.45
N PHE A 226 -13.59 -2.93 -18.40
CA PHE A 226 -14.16 -4.12 -17.75
C PHE A 226 -15.00 -3.83 -16.51
N SER A 227 -14.78 -2.72 -15.80
CA SER A 227 -15.51 -2.42 -14.55
C SER A 227 -17.04 -2.35 -14.70
N PRO A 228 -17.63 -1.90 -15.82
CA PRO A 228 -19.09 -1.95 -15.99
C PRO A 228 -19.67 -3.37 -16.00
N TYR A 229 -18.87 -4.38 -16.34
CA TYR A 229 -19.27 -5.79 -16.37
C TYR A 229 -19.08 -6.50 -15.03
N TYR A 230 -18.31 -5.90 -14.11
CA TYR A 230 -18.07 -6.43 -12.77
C TYR A 230 -18.37 -5.37 -11.70
N PRO A 231 -19.61 -4.84 -11.61
CA PRO A 231 -19.95 -3.84 -10.61
C PRO A 231 -20.14 -4.49 -9.23
N ASP A 232 -19.75 -3.78 -8.17
CA ASP A 232 -19.90 -4.22 -6.78
C ASP A 232 -21.37 -4.52 -6.42
N SER A 233 -22.32 -3.79 -7.03
CA SER A 233 -23.75 -3.94 -6.80
C SER A 233 -24.31 -5.29 -7.28
N TYR A 234 -23.68 -5.94 -8.27
CA TYR A 234 -24.17 -7.21 -8.81
C TYR A 234 -24.23 -8.30 -7.74
N PHE A 235 -23.27 -8.32 -6.82
CA PHE A 235 -23.22 -9.25 -5.69
C PHE A 235 -24.46 -9.24 -4.80
N LEU A 236 -25.20 -8.12 -4.79
CA LEU A 236 -26.35 -7.92 -3.94
C LEU A 236 -27.67 -8.23 -4.66
N THR A 237 -27.63 -8.60 -5.94
CA THR A 237 -28.83 -8.88 -6.75
C THR A 237 -29.31 -10.33 -6.59
N ASP A 238 -30.61 -10.54 -6.78
CA ASP A 238 -31.19 -11.90 -6.84
C ASP A 238 -30.71 -12.66 -8.08
N GLU A 239 -30.32 -11.94 -9.15
CA GLU A 239 -29.73 -12.53 -10.35
C GLU A 239 -28.42 -13.24 -10.02
N TYR A 240 -27.51 -12.58 -9.28
CA TYR A 240 -26.27 -13.20 -8.83
C TYR A 240 -26.53 -14.42 -7.94
N ASP A 241 -27.51 -14.33 -7.03
CA ASP A 241 -27.86 -15.43 -6.13
C ASP A 241 -28.45 -16.64 -6.86
N ALA A 242 -29.15 -16.43 -7.97
CA ALA A 242 -29.70 -17.49 -8.82
C ALA A 242 -28.61 -18.24 -9.63
N GLN A 243 -27.41 -17.68 -9.75
CA GLN A 243 -26.32 -18.31 -10.51
C GLN A 243 -25.74 -19.54 -9.80
N PRO A 244 -25.26 -20.55 -10.55
CA PRO A 244 -24.63 -21.71 -9.94
C PRO A 244 -23.36 -21.32 -9.18
N PHE A 245 -23.00 -22.13 -8.16
CA PHE A 245 -21.86 -21.87 -7.29
C PHE A 245 -20.54 -21.58 -8.05
N TRP A 246 -20.25 -22.34 -9.11
CA TRP A 246 -19.03 -22.14 -9.89
C TRP A 246 -18.98 -20.76 -10.54
N TYR A 247 -20.13 -20.25 -11.03
CA TYR A 247 -20.22 -18.94 -11.67
C TYR A 247 -19.95 -17.86 -10.63
N ARG A 248 -20.58 -17.94 -9.45
CA ARG A 248 -20.39 -16.98 -8.36
C ARG A 248 -18.92 -16.88 -7.92
N CYS A 249 -18.21 -18.01 -7.87
CA CYS A 249 -16.77 -18.06 -7.60
C CYS A 249 -15.92 -17.45 -8.72
N VAL A 250 -16.21 -17.77 -9.99
CA VAL A 250 -15.48 -17.21 -11.15
C VAL A 250 -15.73 -15.70 -11.27
N PHE A 251 -16.96 -15.24 -11.05
CA PHE A 251 -17.30 -13.83 -11.03
C PHE A 251 -16.49 -13.09 -9.96
N LEU A 252 -16.45 -13.62 -8.73
CA LEU A 252 -15.66 -13.04 -7.63
C LEU A 252 -14.17 -12.94 -7.95
N LEU A 253 -13.60 -13.98 -8.58
CA LEU A 253 -12.22 -13.98 -9.05
C LEU A 253 -11.96 -12.85 -10.05
N LEU A 254 -12.78 -12.76 -11.09
CA LEU A 254 -12.62 -11.76 -12.16
C LEU A 254 -12.89 -10.35 -11.65
N TRP A 255 -13.94 -10.17 -10.85
CA TRP A 255 -14.26 -8.93 -10.15
C TRP A 255 -13.05 -8.40 -9.36
N ALA A 256 -12.40 -9.25 -8.57
CA ALA A 256 -11.26 -8.85 -7.75
C ALA A 256 -10.08 -8.33 -8.59
N LYS A 257 -9.82 -8.95 -9.75
CA LYS A 257 -8.78 -8.48 -10.68
C LYS A 257 -9.13 -7.09 -11.23
N ILE A 258 -10.36 -6.91 -11.68
CA ILE A 258 -10.80 -5.67 -12.31
C ILE A 258 -10.88 -4.53 -11.29
N ILE A 259 -11.52 -4.74 -10.14
CA ILE A 259 -11.79 -3.68 -9.16
C ILE A 259 -10.51 -3.08 -8.59
N LEU A 260 -9.43 -3.86 -8.46
CA LEU A 260 -8.15 -3.38 -7.96
C LEU A 260 -7.42 -2.46 -8.94
N TYR A 261 -7.71 -2.53 -10.24
CA TYR A 261 -7.02 -1.73 -11.25
C TYR A 261 -7.29 -0.23 -11.11
N LYS A 262 -8.38 0.18 -10.45
CA LYS A 262 -8.61 1.60 -10.10
C LYS A 262 -7.56 2.15 -9.12
N TYR A 263 -7.09 1.32 -8.18
CA TYR A 263 -6.03 1.69 -7.24
C TYR A 263 -4.64 1.52 -7.88
N VAL A 264 -4.42 0.40 -8.58
CA VAL A 264 -3.16 0.10 -9.26
C VAL A 264 -2.81 1.22 -10.24
N SER A 265 -3.76 1.65 -11.07
CA SER A 265 -3.53 2.73 -12.04
C SER A 265 -3.10 4.03 -11.35
N CYS A 266 -3.85 4.48 -10.33
CA CYS A 266 -3.52 5.68 -9.58
C CYS A 266 -2.12 5.63 -8.96
N TRP A 267 -1.75 4.51 -8.33
CA TRP A 267 -0.43 4.34 -7.73
C TRP A 267 0.68 4.31 -8.79
N VAL A 268 0.53 3.54 -9.84
CA VAL A 268 1.55 3.40 -10.89
C VAL A 268 1.79 4.73 -11.62
N ILE A 269 0.74 5.53 -11.86
CA ILE A 269 0.87 6.87 -12.44
C ILE A 269 1.56 7.83 -11.45
N ALA A 270 1.16 7.84 -10.17
CA ALA A 270 1.79 8.67 -9.14
C ALA A 270 3.27 8.34 -8.92
N GLU A 271 3.64 7.06 -9.05
CA GLU A 271 5.04 6.64 -9.05
C GLU A 271 5.84 7.28 -10.19
N GLY A 272 5.26 7.37 -11.40
CA GLY A 272 5.91 8.04 -12.53
C GLY A 272 6.18 9.52 -12.24
N VAL A 273 5.28 10.21 -11.52
CA VAL A 273 5.51 11.59 -11.04
C VAL A 273 6.69 11.64 -10.07
N CYS A 274 6.74 10.72 -9.10
CA CYS A 274 7.85 10.63 -8.14
C CYS A 274 9.18 10.36 -8.84
N ILE A 275 9.21 9.45 -9.82
CA ILE A 275 10.39 9.15 -10.63
C ILE A 275 10.84 10.37 -11.42
N LEU A 276 9.90 11.07 -12.09
CA LEU A 276 10.22 12.26 -12.88
C LEU A 276 10.82 13.39 -12.04
N SER A 277 10.35 13.53 -10.79
CA SER A 277 10.92 14.48 -9.83
C SER A 277 12.31 14.09 -9.31
N GLY A 278 12.66 12.80 -9.34
CA GLY A 278 13.90 12.23 -8.80
C GLY A 278 13.71 11.38 -7.54
N LEU A 279 12.59 11.53 -6.83
CA LEU A 279 12.30 10.79 -5.58
C LEU A 279 12.28 9.26 -5.76
N GLY A 280 12.07 8.78 -6.98
CA GLY A 280 12.11 7.35 -7.30
C GLY A 280 13.51 6.73 -7.30
N TYR A 281 14.59 7.51 -7.31
CA TYR A 281 15.96 6.98 -7.41
C TYR A 281 16.45 6.31 -6.12
N ASN A 282 17.05 5.13 -6.23
CA ASN A 282 17.64 4.38 -5.10
C ASN A 282 18.99 3.72 -5.43
N GLY A 283 19.73 4.26 -6.39
CA GLY A 283 21.12 3.86 -6.68
C GLY A 283 21.23 2.86 -7.82
N VAL A 284 22.31 2.06 -7.80
CA VAL A 284 22.68 1.13 -8.87
C VAL A 284 22.66 -0.29 -8.32
N VAL A 285 22.01 -1.20 -9.05
CA VAL A 285 22.03 -2.64 -8.76
C VAL A 285 22.32 -3.36 -10.07
N ASP A 286 23.34 -4.22 -10.07
CA ASP A 286 23.82 -4.96 -11.25
C ASP A 286 24.18 -4.06 -12.43
N GLY A 287 24.82 -2.92 -12.17
CA GLY A 287 25.22 -1.94 -13.19
C GLY A 287 24.10 -1.04 -13.71
N GLU A 288 22.86 -1.26 -13.27
CA GLU A 288 21.68 -0.51 -13.74
C GLU A 288 21.13 0.43 -12.67
N HIS A 289 20.88 1.69 -13.06
CA HIS A 289 20.21 2.67 -12.21
C HIS A 289 18.77 2.24 -11.91
N LYS A 290 18.40 2.26 -10.63
CA LYS A 290 17.07 1.86 -10.16
C LYS A 290 16.22 3.08 -9.79
N TRP A 291 14.93 2.97 -10.12
CA TRP A 291 13.93 4.04 -10.02
C TRP A 291 12.68 3.57 -9.24
N ASP A 292 12.83 2.56 -8.40
CA ASP A 292 11.73 1.90 -7.70
C ASP A 292 11.67 2.23 -6.19
N ALA A 293 12.38 3.27 -5.73
CA ALA A 293 12.32 3.74 -4.33
C ALA A 293 10.89 4.08 -3.89
N CYS A 294 10.12 4.62 -4.82
CA CYS A 294 8.73 5.01 -4.64
C CYS A 294 7.73 3.94 -5.12
N ALA A 295 8.17 2.75 -5.53
CA ALA A 295 7.28 1.74 -6.08
C ALA A 295 6.26 1.28 -5.02
N ASN A 296 4.97 1.46 -5.31
CA ASN A 296 3.86 0.87 -4.58
C ASN A 296 3.36 -0.40 -5.27
N MET A 297 3.62 -0.56 -6.57
CA MET A 297 3.13 -1.71 -7.33
C MET A 297 4.20 -2.35 -8.23
N LYS A 298 4.40 -3.66 -8.07
CA LYS A 298 5.13 -4.52 -9.02
C LYS A 298 4.13 -5.31 -9.86
N VAL A 299 3.49 -4.64 -10.83
CA VAL A 299 2.36 -5.17 -11.62
C VAL A 299 2.61 -6.56 -12.18
N TRP A 300 3.79 -6.82 -12.77
CA TRP A 300 4.08 -8.15 -13.32
C TRP A 300 4.09 -9.25 -12.25
N VAL A 301 4.71 -9.00 -11.10
CA VAL A 301 4.72 -9.96 -9.99
C VAL A 301 3.32 -10.14 -9.42
N PHE A 302 2.58 -9.04 -9.28
CA PHE A 302 1.20 -9.05 -8.81
C PHE A 302 0.29 -9.91 -9.72
N GLU A 303 0.46 -9.82 -11.04
CA GLU A 303 -0.35 -10.57 -12.01
C GLU A 303 0.05 -12.04 -12.16
N THR A 304 1.32 -12.39 -11.92
CA THR A 304 1.88 -13.72 -12.24
C THR A 304 2.28 -14.56 -11.03
N THR A 305 2.29 -13.99 -9.82
CA THR A 305 2.63 -14.77 -8.63
C THR A 305 1.49 -15.73 -8.27
N PRO A 306 1.77 -17.03 -8.07
CA PRO A 306 0.75 -17.97 -7.60
C PRO A 306 0.65 -18.00 -6.07
N LEU A 307 1.33 -17.07 -5.38
CA LEU A 307 1.51 -17.04 -3.93
C LEU A 307 0.99 -15.73 -3.35
N PHE A 308 0.22 -15.81 -2.27
CA PHE A 308 -0.31 -14.68 -1.49
C PHE A 308 0.82 -13.82 -0.92
N GLY A 309 1.91 -14.42 -0.44
CA GLY A 309 3.09 -13.67 -0.01
C GLY A 309 3.73 -12.86 -1.14
N GLY A 310 3.67 -13.38 -2.38
CA GLY A 310 4.08 -12.65 -3.58
C GLY A 310 3.21 -11.42 -3.81
N THR A 311 1.90 -11.56 -3.66
CA THR A 311 0.93 -10.47 -3.80
C THR A 311 1.14 -9.38 -2.75
N ILE A 312 1.28 -9.73 -1.47
CA ILE A 312 1.61 -8.76 -0.41
C ILE A 312 2.93 -8.04 -0.70
N SER A 313 3.93 -8.75 -1.22
CA SER A 313 5.24 -8.16 -1.55
C SER A 313 5.25 -7.27 -2.79
N SER A 314 4.18 -7.30 -3.60
CA SER A 314 4.06 -6.58 -4.87
C SER A 314 2.98 -5.50 -4.86
N PHE A 315 2.08 -5.52 -3.87
CA PHE A 315 0.97 -4.58 -3.70
C PHE A 315 1.22 -3.64 -2.52
N ASN A 316 0.97 -2.34 -2.69
CA ASN A 316 1.15 -1.28 -1.68
C ASN A 316 2.50 -1.36 -0.93
N ILE A 317 3.58 -1.57 -1.69
CA ILE A 317 4.89 -1.99 -1.17
C ILE A 317 5.45 -1.04 -0.10
N ASN A 318 5.42 0.27 -0.32
CA ASN A 318 5.98 1.21 0.65
C ASN A 318 5.17 1.30 1.94
N THR A 319 3.85 1.13 1.88
CA THR A 319 3.00 1.03 3.08
C THR A 319 3.29 -0.25 3.86
N ASN A 320 3.43 -1.39 3.16
CA ASN A 320 3.82 -2.65 3.78
C ASN A 320 5.21 -2.57 4.41
N ALA A 321 6.16 -1.93 3.73
CA ALA A 321 7.49 -1.66 4.29
C ALA A 321 7.41 -0.74 5.51
N TRP A 322 6.55 0.29 5.49
CA TRP A 322 6.32 1.15 6.63
C TRP A 322 5.76 0.38 7.83
N ALA A 323 4.73 -0.46 7.64
CA ALA A 323 4.12 -1.26 8.70
C ALA A 323 5.11 -2.29 9.26
N ALA A 324 5.91 -2.92 8.39
CA ALA A 324 6.97 -3.82 8.79
C ALA A 324 8.02 -3.12 9.67
N ARG A 325 8.47 -1.92 9.27
CA ARG A 325 9.48 -1.15 10.01
C ARG A 325 8.97 -0.58 11.32
N HIS A 326 7.80 0.06 11.31
CA HIS A 326 7.32 0.89 12.42
C HIS A 326 6.40 0.17 13.39
N VAL A 327 5.77 -0.94 12.97
CA VAL A 327 4.89 -1.73 13.82
C VAL A 327 5.51 -3.10 14.08
N PHE A 328 5.62 -3.95 13.06
CA PHE A 328 6.02 -5.35 13.23
C PHE A 328 7.39 -5.52 13.90
N LYS A 329 8.44 -4.90 13.35
CA LYS A 329 9.82 -5.04 13.87
C LYS A 329 9.99 -4.35 15.23
N ARG A 330 9.21 -3.29 15.51
CA ARG A 330 9.26 -2.61 16.81
C ARG A 330 8.58 -3.42 17.92
N LEU A 331 7.63 -4.28 17.58
CA LEU A 331 7.01 -5.25 18.50
C LEU A 331 7.87 -6.49 18.78
N LYS A 332 9.15 -6.51 18.38
CA LYS A 332 10.07 -7.63 18.64
C LYS A 332 10.24 -7.92 20.14
N PHE A 333 10.06 -6.92 21.01
CA PHE A 333 10.13 -7.09 22.47
C PHE A 333 9.08 -8.07 23.01
N LEU A 334 8.01 -8.36 22.27
CA LEU A 334 6.99 -9.33 22.65
C LEU A 334 7.48 -10.79 22.59
N GLY A 335 8.65 -11.05 21.98
CA GLY A 335 9.23 -12.40 21.88
C GLY A 335 8.45 -13.38 20.99
N ASN A 336 7.32 -12.97 20.40
CA ASN A 336 6.46 -13.83 19.59
C ASN A 336 6.14 -13.18 18.23
N LYS A 337 6.64 -13.79 17.15
CA LYS A 337 6.44 -13.33 15.77
C LYS A 337 4.97 -13.29 15.36
N SER A 338 4.16 -14.25 15.81
CA SER A 338 2.72 -14.29 15.53
C SER A 338 1.99 -13.14 16.21
N LEU A 339 2.37 -12.80 17.45
CA LEU A 339 1.77 -11.66 18.14
C LEU A 339 2.13 -10.33 17.47
N SER A 340 3.39 -10.16 17.03
CA SER A 340 3.78 -9.01 16.21
C SER A 340 2.99 -8.95 14.89
N HIS A 341 2.70 -10.09 14.27
CA HIS A 341 1.92 -10.17 13.04
C HIS A 341 0.47 -9.75 13.26
N VAL A 342 -0.20 -10.33 14.26
CA VAL A 342 -1.58 -9.99 14.63
C VAL A 342 -1.71 -8.51 14.97
N ALA A 343 -0.82 -7.95 15.78
CA ALA A 343 -0.83 -6.54 16.12
C ALA A 343 -0.61 -5.63 14.88
N THR A 344 0.21 -6.06 13.92
CA THR A 344 0.41 -5.32 12.67
C THR A 344 -0.85 -5.34 11.79
N LEU A 345 -1.53 -6.48 11.69
CA LEU A 345 -2.79 -6.61 10.95
C LEU A 345 -3.94 -5.84 11.62
N LEU A 346 -3.98 -5.81 12.95
CA LEU A 346 -4.91 -4.97 13.70
C LEU A 346 -4.64 -3.48 13.45
N PHE A 347 -3.36 -3.08 13.45
CA PHE A 347 -2.99 -1.72 13.06
C PHE A 347 -3.48 -1.38 11.65
N LEU A 348 -3.26 -2.25 10.66
CA LEU A 348 -3.72 -2.05 9.28
C LEU A 348 -5.25 -1.98 9.19
N THR A 349 -5.96 -2.79 9.97
CA THR A 349 -7.42 -2.76 10.08
C THR A 349 -7.90 -1.36 10.47
N PHE A 350 -7.41 -0.83 11.60
CA PHE A 350 -7.83 0.49 12.07
C PHE A 350 -7.31 1.63 11.19
N TRP A 351 -6.13 1.48 10.59
CA TRP A 351 -5.60 2.46 9.65
C TRP A 351 -6.45 2.59 8.39
N HIS A 352 -7.05 1.49 7.92
CA HIS A 352 -7.97 1.51 6.78
C HIS A 352 -9.34 2.10 7.13
N GLY A 353 -9.85 1.83 8.34
CA GLY A 353 -11.07 2.47 8.83
C GLY A 353 -11.81 1.66 9.89
N LEU A 354 -13.06 2.04 10.14
CA LEU A 354 -13.90 1.49 11.22
C LEU A 354 -14.94 0.46 10.76
N HIS A 355 -15.02 0.20 9.45
CA HIS A 355 -15.97 -0.76 8.91
C HIS A 355 -15.56 -2.21 9.21
N SER A 356 -16.57 -3.04 9.51
CA SER A 356 -16.41 -4.47 9.80
C SER A 356 -15.62 -5.23 8.73
N GLY A 357 -15.77 -4.79 7.48
CA GLY A 357 -15.15 -5.46 6.35
C GLY A 357 -13.61 -5.45 6.36
N TYR A 358 -13.00 -4.39 6.90
CA TYR A 358 -11.54 -4.31 7.03
C TYR A 358 -11.02 -5.35 8.02
N LEU A 359 -11.69 -5.52 9.16
CA LEU A 359 -11.32 -6.51 10.16
C LEU A 359 -11.36 -7.93 9.56
N LEU A 360 -12.39 -8.23 8.78
CA LEU A 360 -12.54 -9.55 8.16
C LEU A 360 -11.48 -9.80 7.09
N CYS A 361 -11.17 -8.80 6.26
CA CYS A 361 -10.10 -8.86 5.25
C CYS A 361 -8.75 -9.19 5.88
N PHE A 362 -8.31 -8.42 6.88
CA PHE A 362 -7.00 -8.62 7.51
C PHE A 362 -6.95 -9.88 8.39
N SER A 363 -8.08 -10.30 8.97
CA SER A 363 -8.16 -11.58 9.66
C SER A 363 -7.97 -12.75 8.70
N MET A 364 -8.59 -12.69 7.52
CA MET A 364 -8.39 -13.70 6.47
C MET A 364 -6.95 -13.71 5.95
N GLU A 365 -6.32 -12.54 5.77
CA GLU A 365 -4.90 -12.45 5.40
C GLU A 365 -4.00 -13.26 6.36
N PHE A 366 -4.25 -13.16 7.68
CA PHE A 366 -3.51 -13.93 8.67
C PHE A 366 -3.58 -15.44 8.42
N PHE A 367 -4.79 -15.98 8.19
CA PHE A 367 -5.00 -17.40 7.96
C PHE A 367 -4.39 -17.84 6.63
N ILE A 368 -4.63 -17.09 5.56
CA ILE A 368 -4.11 -17.35 4.22
C ILE A 368 -2.58 -17.47 4.24
N ILE A 369 -1.89 -16.49 4.81
CA ILE A 369 -0.42 -16.46 4.88
C ILE A 369 0.13 -17.56 5.80
N THR A 370 -0.59 -17.89 6.87
CA THR A 370 -0.20 -18.99 7.75
C THR A 370 -0.30 -20.34 7.05
N VAL A 371 -1.40 -20.60 6.34
CA VAL A 371 -1.61 -21.81 5.54
C VAL A 371 -0.60 -21.91 4.40
N GLU A 372 -0.39 -20.82 3.65
CA GLU A 372 0.59 -20.78 2.57
C GLU A 372 1.99 -21.15 3.08
N ARG A 373 2.42 -20.58 4.21
CA ARG A 373 3.72 -20.90 4.80
C ARG A 373 3.85 -22.38 5.17
N GLN A 374 2.79 -22.98 5.71
CA GLN A 374 2.78 -24.41 6.01
C GLN A 374 2.84 -25.26 4.74
N ALA A 375 2.08 -24.88 3.70
CA ALA A 375 2.05 -25.57 2.42
C ALA A 375 3.42 -25.49 1.71
N LEU A 376 4.05 -24.31 1.66
CA LEU A 376 5.39 -24.13 1.08
C LEU A 376 6.44 -24.94 1.84
N ALA A 377 6.38 -24.94 3.18
CA ALA A 377 7.28 -25.75 4.00
C ALA A 377 7.05 -27.26 3.75
N LEU A 378 5.80 -27.70 3.57
CA LEU A 378 5.47 -29.08 3.22
C LEU A 378 6.03 -29.47 1.84
N VAL A 379 5.84 -28.62 0.81
CA VAL A 379 6.36 -28.86 -0.53
C VAL A 379 7.88 -28.99 -0.51
N ARG A 380 8.56 -28.08 0.18
CA ARG A 380 10.02 -28.07 0.32
C ARG A 380 10.55 -29.30 1.06
N ASP A 381 9.87 -29.72 2.13
CA ASP A 381 10.38 -30.77 3.02
C ASP A 381 9.97 -32.19 2.56
N SER A 382 8.99 -32.33 1.66
CA SER A 382 8.57 -33.61 1.08
C SER A 382 9.23 -33.86 -0.27
N PRO A 383 10.03 -34.93 -0.44
CA PRO A 383 10.66 -35.26 -1.72
C PRO A 383 9.66 -35.47 -2.86
N LEU A 384 8.50 -36.07 -2.56
CA LEU A 384 7.44 -36.30 -3.54
C LEU A 384 6.89 -35.00 -4.09
N LEU A 385 6.51 -34.07 -3.21
CA LEU A 385 5.92 -32.79 -3.59
C LEU A 385 6.97 -31.87 -4.23
N SER A 386 8.21 -31.89 -3.75
CA SER A 386 9.34 -31.21 -4.38
C SER A 386 9.57 -31.72 -5.81
N LYS A 387 9.53 -33.05 -6.04
CA LYS A 387 9.66 -33.62 -7.39
C LYS A 387 8.51 -33.17 -8.29
N LEU A 388 7.28 -33.17 -7.78
CA LEU A 388 6.10 -32.72 -8.53
C LEU A 388 6.20 -31.23 -8.91
N ALA A 389 6.62 -30.38 -7.97
CA ALA A 389 6.81 -28.94 -8.18
C ALA A 389 7.90 -28.62 -9.22
N ASN A 390 8.85 -29.54 -9.45
CA ASN A 390 9.91 -29.40 -10.45
C ASN A 390 9.68 -30.31 -11.68
N SER A 391 8.50 -30.87 -11.83
CA SER A 391 8.18 -31.78 -12.94
C SER A 391 7.64 -31.03 -14.16
N ALA A 392 7.57 -31.72 -15.31
CA ALA A 392 6.93 -31.21 -16.52
C ALA A 392 5.43 -30.90 -16.34
N LEU A 393 4.79 -31.36 -15.26
CA LEU A 393 3.39 -31.04 -14.93
C LEU A 393 3.24 -29.66 -14.26
N TYR A 394 4.33 -28.99 -13.89
CA TYR A 394 4.26 -27.72 -13.18
C TYR A 394 3.44 -26.63 -13.90
N PRO A 395 3.46 -26.47 -15.24
CA PRO A 395 2.60 -25.49 -15.90
C PRO A 395 1.11 -25.70 -15.63
N LEU A 396 0.64 -26.96 -15.57
CA LEU A 396 -0.74 -27.27 -15.21
C LEU A 396 -1.02 -26.94 -13.74
N ILE A 397 -0.08 -27.27 -12.84
CA ILE A 397 -0.17 -26.94 -11.42
C ILE A 397 -0.23 -25.42 -11.22
N TYR A 398 0.58 -24.67 -11.95
CA TYR A 398 0.62 -23.22 -11.92
C TYR A 398 -0.72 -22.60 -12.33
N VAL A 399 -1.39 -23.13 -13.37
CA VAL A 399 -2.73 -22.65 -13.77
C VAL A 399 -3.75 -22.86 -12.64
N VAL A 400 -3.73 -24.04 -12.01
CA VAL A 400 -4.60 -24.33 -10.86
C VAL A 400 -4.27 -23.42 -9.67
N GLN A 401 -2.99 -23.20 -9.38
CA GLN A 401 -2.55 -22.30 -8.32
C GLN A 401 -2.97 -20.86 -8.60
N GLN A 402 -2.85 -20.38 -9.84
CA GLN A 402 -3.31 -19.05 -10.26
C GLN A 402 -4.81 -18.89 -10.06
N PHE A 403 -5.60 -19.88 -10.46
CA PHE A 403 -7.04 -19.85 -10.25
C PHE A 403 -7.40 -19.76 -8.77
N LEU A 404 -6.82 -20.63 -7.93
CA LEU A 404 -7.04 -20.61 -6.48
C LEU A 404 -6.54 -19.32 -5.84
N HIS A 405 -5.39 -18.83 -6.28
CA HIS A 405 -4.80 -17.59 -5.81
C HIS A 405 -5.74 -16.41 -6.04
N TRP A 406 -6.23 -16.21 -7.27
CA TRP A 406 -7.12 -15.09 -7.57
C TRP A 406 -8.50 -15.22 -6.94
N LEU A 407 -9.04 -16.44 -6.84
CA LEU A 407 -10.29 -16.69 -6.10
C LEU A 407 -10.16 -16.25 -4.64
N PHE A 408 -9.09 -16.67 -3.97
CA PHE A 408 -8.86 -16.39 -2.55
C PHE A 408 -8.14 -15.07 -2.28
N MET A 409 -7.71 -14.34 -3.31
CA MET A 409 -7.42 -12.91 -3.24
C MET A 409 -8.73 -12.11 -3.28
N GLY A 410 -9.66 -12.49 -4.15
CA GLY A 410 -10.98 -11.83 -4.21
C GLY A 410 -11.82 -12.05 -2.97
N TYR A 411 -11.71 -13.23 -2.34
CA TYR A 411 -12.52 -13.60 -1.19
C TYR A 411 -12.41 -12.60 -0.02
N PRO A 412 -11.22 -12.26 0.52
CA PRO A 412 -11.07 -11.24 1.55
C PRO A 412 -11.32 -9.80 1.05
N LEU A 413 -11.26 -9.55 -0.27
CA LEU A 413 -11.55 -8.23 -0.83
C LEU A 413 -13.05 -7.90 -0.84
N VAL A 414 -13.93 -8.90 -0.90
CA VAL A 414 -15.39 -8.68 -0.81
C VAL A 414 -15.77 -7.85 0.42
N PRO A 415 -15.44 -8.27 1.66
CA PRO A 415 -15.75 -7.44 2.83
C PRO A 415 -14.99 -6.13 2.83
N PHE A 416 -13.74 -6.10 2.32
CA PHE A 416 -12.96 -4.87 2.21
C PHE A 416 -13.67 -3.80 1.34
N CYS A 417 -14.30 -4.21 0.23
CA CYS A 417 -14.95 -3.30 -0.71
C CYS A 417 -16.43 -3.01 -0.37
N LEU A 418 -17.14 -3.96 0.25
CA LEU A 418 -18.55 -3.78 0.59
C LEU A 418 -18.79 -3.16 1.97
N PHE A 419 -17.75 -3.03 2.80
CA PHE A 419 -17.70 -2.34 4.11
C PHE A 419 -18.61 -2.92 5.22
N THR A 420 -19.92 -2.97 4.99
CA THR A 420 -20.94 -3.28 6.01
C THR A 420 -21.26 -4.78 6.08
N TYR A 421 -21.61 -5.23 7.28
CA TYR A 421 -21.75 -6.66 7.58
C TYR A 421 -22.85 -7.35 6.79
N ASP A 422 -23.98 -6.67 6.60
CA ASP A 422 -25.13 -7.15 5.85
C ASP A 422 -24.77 -7.45 4.38
N LYS A 423 -23.99 -6.57 3.74
CA LYS A 423 -23.58 -6.70 2.35
C LYS A 423 -22.62 -7.87 2.15
N TRP A 424 -21.49 -7.89 2.87
CA TRP A 424 -20.51 -8.96 2.66
C TRP A 424 -20.96 -10.32 3.19
N LEU A 425 -21.84 -10.36 4.21
CA LEU A 425 -22.38 -11.62 4.72
C LEU A 425 -23.32 -12.28 3.72
N LYS A 426 -24.12 -11.50 2.98
CA LYS A 426 -24.95 -12.01 1.87
C LYS A 426 -24.08 -12.73 0.84
N VAL A 427 -23.00 -12.08 0.39
CA VAL A 427 -22.07 -12.66 -0.58
C VAL A 427 -21.39 -13.92 -0.05
N TYR A 428 -20.90 -13.89 1.19
CA TYR A 428 -20.26 -15.07 1.78
C TYR A 428 -21.21 -16.24 1.96
N SER A 429 -22.47 -15.98 2.29
CA SER A 429 -23.50 -17.00 2.39
C SER A 429 -23.79 -17.63 1.02
N SER A 430 -23.84 -16.82 -0.04
CA SER A 430 -24.12 -17.30 -1.40
C SER A 430 -23.01 -18.22 -1.93
N ILE A 431 -21.75 -17.99 -1.53
CA ILE A 431 -20.61 -18.88 -1.82
C ILE A 431 -20.27 -19.85 -0.67
N TYR A 432 -21.21 -20.10 0.24
CA TYR A 432 -21.11 -21.09 1.32
C TYR A 432 -19.84 -20.97 2.18
N PHE A 433 -19.37 -19.75 2.40
CA PHE A 433 -18.15 -19.46 3.14
C PHE A 433 -16.92 -20.25 2.66
N CYS A 434 -16.84 -20.53 1.35
CA CYS A 434 -15.84 -21.46 0.78
C CYS A 434 -14.39 -21.13 1.16
N GLY A 435 -14.02 -19.84 1.24
CA GLY A 435 -12.70 -19.41 1.71
C GLY A 435 -12.42 -19.77 3.16
N HIS A 436 -13.34 -19.47 4.08
CA HIS A 436 -13.18 -19.83 5.49
C HIS A 436 -13.05 -21.34 5.66
N VAL A 437 -13.94 -22.11 5.02
CA VAL A 437 -13.92 -23.57 5.07
C VAL A 437 -12.60 -24.11 4.53
N PHE A 438 -12.16 -23.64 3.37
CA PHE A 438 -10.91 -24.08 2.75
C PHE A 438 -9.68 -23.82 3.64
N PHE A 439 -9.50 -22.58 4.11
CA PHE A 439 -8.32 -22.22 4.89
C PHE A 439 -8.34 -22.82 6.30
N LEU A 440 -9.52 -22.96 6.94
CA LEU A 440 -9.62 -23.62 8.23
C LEU A 440 -9.29 -25.12 8.11
N LEU A 441 -9.84 -25.81 7.13
CA LEU A 441 -9.53 -27.22 6.88
C LEU A 441 -8.04 -27.40 6.53
N ALA A 442 -7.49 -26.55 5.65
CA ALA A 442 -6.07 -26.61 5.29
C ALA A 442 -5.17 -26.38 6.51
N PHE A 443 -5.49 -25.41 7.36
CA PHE A 443 -4.74 -25.13 8.60
C PHE A 443 -4.72 -26.33 9.55
N LEU A 444 -5.85 -27.04 9.69
CA LEU A 444 -5.95 -28.22 10.56
C LEU A 444 -5.29 -29.45 9.95
N ILE A 445 -5.40 -29.66 8.63
CA ILE A 445 -4.99 -30.89 7.95
C ILE A 445 -3.49 -30.89 7.59
N LEU A 446 -2.92 -29.76 7.17
CA LEU A 446 -1.53 -29.67 6.69
C LEU A 446 -0.48 -30.23 7.68
N PRO A 447 -0.58 -30.02 9.01
CA PRO A 447 0.33 -30.64 9.97
C PRO A 447 0.31 -32.17 9.94
N TYR A 448 -0.84 -32.80 9.70
CA TYR A 448 -0.97 -34.26 9.60
C TYR A 448 -0.41 -34.78 8.27
N ILE A 449 -0.72 -34.09 7.16
CA ILE A 449 -0.13 -34.41 5.86
C ILE A 449 1.40 -34.33 5.93
N ARG A 450 1.93 -33.29 6.59
CA ARG A 450 3.37 -33.13 6.80
C ARG A 450 3.99 -34.32 7.56
N LYS A 451 3.33 -34.83 8.61
CA LYS A 451 3.79 -36.03 9.32
C LYS A 451 3.81 -37.28 8.43
N ALA A 452 2.90 -37.38 7.45
CA ALA A 452 2.80 -38.52 6.55
C ALA A 452 3.78 -38.45 5.37
N LEU A 453 3.99 -37.27 4.79
CA LEU A 453 4.75 -37.09 3.53
C LEU A 453 6.19 -36.62 3.72
N VAL A 454 6.59 -36.20 4.92
CA VAL A 454 7.96 -35.80 5.23
C VAL A 454 8.67 -36.93 5.97
N PRO A 455 9.76 -37.50 5.43
CA PRO A 455 10.53 -38.54 6.10
C PRO A 455 10.98 -38.07 7.49
N LYS A 456 10.88 -38.94 8.49
CA LYS A 456 11.50 -38.67 9.80
C LYS A 456 13.00 -38.55 9.59
N LYS A 457 13.59 -37.42 9.96
CA LYS A 457 15.04 -37.26 9.99
C LYS A 457 15.58 -38.33 10.96
N GLU A 458 16.35 -39.30 10.47
CA GLU A 458 17.11 -40.18 11.35
C GLU A 458 17.97 -39.30 12.25
N ARG A 459 17.82 -39.46 13.57
CA ARG A 459 18.76 -38.86 14.51
C ARG A 459 20.12 -39.43 14.15
N SER A 460 21.02 -38.58 13.67
CA SER A 460 22.44 -38.92 13.56
C SER A 460 22.85 -39.51 14.93
N PRO A 461 23.47 -40.70 14.98
CA PRO A 461 23.94 -41.24 16.24
C PRO A 461 24.87 -40.19 16.84
N THR A 462 24.53 -39.74 18.04
CA THR A 462 25.43 -38.96 18.90
C THR A 462 26.76 -39.72 18.87
N LYS A 463 27.83 -39.08 18.38
CA LYS A 463 29.17 -39.64 18.54
C LYS A 463 29.39 -39.85 20.04
N GLN A 464 29.30 -41.10 20.48
CA GLN A 464 30.02 -41.57 21.65
C GLN A 464 31.44 -41.80 21.15
N ASP A 465 32.31 -40.86 21.50
CA ASP A 465 33.67 -41.07 22.04
C ASP A 465 34.41 -39.73 22.10
#